data_AF-A0A9P5TTL0-F1
#
_entry.id   AF-A0A9P5TTL0-F1
#
_cell.length_a   1.000
_cell.length_b   1.000
_cell.length_c   1.000
_cell.angle_alpha   90.00
_cell.angle_beta   90.00
_cell.angle_gamma   90.00
#
_symmetry.space_group_name_H-M   'P 1'
#
loop_
_entity.id
_entity.type
_entity.pdbx_description
1 polymer ?
#
loop_
_entity_poly.entity_id
_entity_poly.type
_entity_poly.pdbx_seq_one_letter_code
_entity_poly.pdbx_strand_id
1 'polypeptide(L)'
;MDLCALLQTMKLDQSKKSTGIIFPATPQPLNVRDELMSEDPSYQVSPVSICSYSSSSEKFYGCAYLKSIQSQMQDYPTTGGEYLDAIFTHREILYSYPPAHHECARAFTDIAYLLETRAWRADRDADTEAVTAFRHEAWTIASSL
;
A
#
# COMPACT_ATOMS: atom_id res chain seq x y z
N MET A 1 10.96 -17.17 -35.16
CA MET A 1 11.00 -18.00 -33.93
C MET A 1 9.61 -18.55 -33.72
N ASP A 2 9.46 -19.87 -33.62
CA ASP A 2 8.17 -20.56 -33.57
C ASP A 2 7.63 -20.60 -32.14
N LEU A 3 6.43 -20.07 -31.94
CA LEU A 3 5.75 -20.01 -30.63
C LEU A 3 5.53 -21.41 -30.05
N CYS A 4 5.38 -22.42 -30.91
CA CYS A 4 5.17 -23.81 -30.51
C CYS A 4 6.38 -24.42 -29.77
N ALA A 5 7.59 -23.97 -30.09
CA ALA A 5 8.81 -24.43 -29.43
C ALA A 5 8.94 -23.91 -27.99
N LEU A 6 8.35 -22.73 -27.70
CA LEU A 6 8.44 -22.11 -26.38
C LEU A 6 7.51 -22.78 -25.36
N LEU A 7 6.36 -23.30 -25.80
CA LEU A 7 5.39 -23.97 -24.92
C LEU A 7 5.87 -25.37 -24.48
N GLN A 8 6.76 -26.00 -25.24
CA GLN A 8 7.28 -27.34 -24.92
C GLN A 8 8.32 -27.36 -23.78
N THR A 9 8.91 -26.21 -23.43
CA THR A 9 9.92 -26.12 -22.37
C THR A 9 9.33 -25.94 -20.97
N MET A 10 8.02 -25.70 -20.84
CA MET A 10 7.34 -25.44 -19.55
C MET A 10 6.73 -26.68 -18.90
N LYS A 11 7.36 -27.85 -19.00
CA LYS A 11 6.98 -29.01 -18.18
C LYS A 11 7.45 -28.80 -16.73
N LEU A 12 6.53 -28.35 -15.89
CA LEU A 12 6.71 -28.22 -14.44
C LEU A 12 6.70 -29.61 -13.79
N ASP A 13 7.82 -29.99 -13.19
CA ASP A 13 7.96 -31.21 -12.38
C ASP A 13 7.31 -30.96 -11.00
N GLN A 14 6.12 -31.50 -10.77
CA GLN A 14 5.41 -31.40 -9.49
C GLN A 14 5.96 -32.44 -8.51
N SER A 15 6.98 -32.07 -7.74
CA SER A 15 7.36 -32.83 -6.54
C SER A 15 6.47 -32.43 -5.36
N LYS A 16 5.41 -33.22 -5.14
CA LYS A 16 4.60 -33.18 -3.91
C LYS A 16 5.40 -33.79 -2.76
N LYS A 17 5.71 -33.00 -1.74
CA LYS A 17 6.08 -33.54 -0.42
C LYS A 17 5.21 -32.93 0.68
N SER A 18 4.17 -33.68 1.01
CA SER A 18 3.35 -33.56 2.21
C SER A 18 4.14 -34.10 3.41
N THR A 19 4.11 -33.39 4.54
CA THR A 19 4.29 -33.83 5.96
C THR A 19 4.54 -32.54 6.77
N GLY A 20 3.88 -32.17 7.85
CA GLY A 20 2.85 -32.76 8.70
C GLY A 20 2.66 -31.79 9.88
N ILE A 21 1.41 -31.55 10.25
CA ILE A 21 0.97 -30.65 11.34
C ILE A 21 1.27 -31.30 12.69
N ILE A 22 1.85 -30.55 13.64
CA ILE A 22 1.68 -30.79 15.09
C ILE A 22 1.64 -29.44 15.84
N PHE A 23 0.44 -29.05 16.27
CA PHE A 23 0.22 -28.19 17.45
C PHE A 23 0.16 -29.11 18.69
N PRO A 24 0.49 -28.61 19.90
CA PRO A 24 -0.64 -28.35 20.81
C PRO A 24 -0.44 -27.22 21.86
N ALA A 25 -1.60 -26.81 22.41
CA ALA A 25 -1.88 -26.41 23.80
C ALA A 25 -1.67 -24.94 24.26
N THR A 26 -2.76 -24.19 24.07
CA THR A 26 -3.56 -23.30 24.95
C THR A 26 -3.34 -23.32 26.50
N PRO A 27 -3.99 -22.42 27.28
CA PRO A 27 -3.46 -21.18 27.90
C PRO A 27 -3.46 -21.24 29.44
N GLN A 28 -2.87 -20.28 30.17
CA GLN A 28 -3.29 -19.95 31.54
C GLN A 28 -2.93 -18.51 31.97
N PRO A 29 -3.67 -17.95 32.95
CA PRO A 29 -3.96 -16.53 33.07
C PRO A 29 -3.35 -15.89 34.33
N LEU A 30 -3.70 -14.61 34.53
CA LEU A 30 -3.64 -13.83 35.78
C LEU A 30 -2.30 -13.17 36.12
N ASN A 31 -2.25 -11.85 35.97
CA ASN A 31 -1.96 -10.98 37.12
C ASN A 31 -2.46 -9.55 36.83
N VAL A 32 -3.66 -9.24 37.32
CA VAL A 32 -4.15 -7.87 37.43
C VAL A 32 -3.45 -7.28 38.65
N ARG A 33 -2.53 -6.34 38.44
CA ARG A 33 -2.04 -5.49 39.51
C ARG A 33 -2.76 -4.16 39.43
N ASP A 34 -3.53 -3.87 40.47
CA ASP A 34 -4.01 -2.54 40.83
C ASP A 34 -2.80 -1.61 40.96
N GLU A 35 -2.63 -0.71 40.00
CA GLU A 35 -1.72 0.41 40.15
C GLU A 35 -2.46 1.59 40.80
N LEU A 36 -2.06 1.78 42.05
CA LEU A 36 -2.31 2.86 42.97
C LEU A 36 -2.38 4.25 42.28
N MET A 37 -3.52 4.91 42.43
CA MET A 37 -3.73 6.31 42.08
C MET A 37 -2.71 7.19 42.82
N SER A 38 -1.78 7.80 42.08
CA SER A 38 -0.93 8.89 42.58
C SER A 38 -1.49 10.20 42.04
N GLU A 39 -1.99 11.01 42.97
CA GLU A 39 -2.50 12.35 42.73
C GLU A 39 -1.39 13.42 42.88
N ASP A 40 -1.64 14.56 42.25
CA ASP A 40 -1.02 15.90 42.38
C ASP A 40 0.22 16.25 41.51
N PRO A 41 0.51 17.55 41.26
CA PRO A 41 -0.34 18.68 40.85
C PRO A 41 0.24 19.46 39.63
N SER A 42 -0.48 20.50 39.17
CA SER A 42 0.04 21.66 38.41
C SER A 42 0.27 21.49 36.89
N TYR A 43 -0.81 21.41 36.13
CA TYR A 43 -0.79 21.80 34.72
C TYR A 43 -0.83 23.32 34.59
N GLN A 44 0.33 23.95 34.40
CA GLN A 44 0.40 25.29 33.83
C GLN A 44 0.08 25.20 32.33
N VAL A 45 -1.12 25.64 31.95
CA VAL A 45 -1.51 25.79 30.54
C VAL A 45 -0.73 26.96 29.96
N SER A 46 0.37 26.65 29.26
CA SER A 46 1.02 27.61 28.36
C SER A 46 0.09 27.89 27.16
N PRO A 47 0.13 29.11 26.60
CA PRO A 47 -0.84 29.56 25.62
C PRO A 47 -0.86 28.61 24.41
N VAL A 48 -2.06 28.11 24.12
CA VAL A 48 -2.40 27.36 22.91
C VAL A 48 -1.75 28.05 21.71
N SER A 49 -0.71 27.39 21.17
CA SER A 49 -0.20 27.68 19.85
C SER A 49 -1.39 27.52 18.91
N ILE A 50 -1.87 28.64 18.41
CA ILE A 50 -2.97 28.70 17.46
C ILE A 50 -2.40 28.09 16.19
N CYS A 51 -2.59 26.77 16.03
CA CYS A 51 -2.22 26.05 14.82
C CYS A 51 -2.86 26.83 13.69
N SER A 52 -2.04 27.49 12.88
CA SER A 52 -2.51 28.04 11.63
C SER A 52 -2.99 26.83 10.83
N TYR A 53 -4.31 26.65 10.78
CA TYR A 53 -4.98 25.76 9.85
C TYR A 53 -4.74 26.36 8.46
N SER A 54 -3.52 26.23 7.96
CA SER A 54 -3.28 26.33 6.54
C SER A 54 -4.20 25.29 5.94
N SER A 55 -5.26 25.74 5.25
CA SER A 55 -6.14 24.87 4.48
C SER A 55 -5.22 24.01 3.62
N SER A 56 -5.01 22.77 4.04
CA SER A 56 -4.05 21.87 3.42
C SER A 56 -4.65 21.51 2.07
N SER A 57 -4.29 22.27 1.04
CA SER A 57 -4.45 21.79 -0.33
C SER A 57 -3.75 20.44 -0.37
N GLU A 58 -4.51 19.37 -0.63
CA GLU A 58 -3.97 18.02 -0.69
C GLU A 58 -2.83 18.01 -1.70
N LYS A 59 -1.61 17.86 -1.19
CA LYS A 59 -0.42 17.92 -2.01
C LYS A 59 -0.17 16.53 -2.58
N PHE A 60 -0.53 16.36 -3.85
CA PHE A 60 -0.27 15.15 -4.61
C PHE A 60 1.16 15.13 -5.18
N TYR A 61 1.80 13.97 -5.13
CA TYR A 61 3.18 13.74 -5.59
C TYR A 61 3.22 12.91 -6.88
N GLY A 62 4.37 12.90 -7.55
CA GLY A 62 4.59 12.10 -8.76
C GLY A 62 4.23 12.81 -10.05
N CYS A 63 4.21 12.05 -11.14
CA CYS A 63 3.88 12.55 -12.45
C CYS A 63 2.39 12.94 -12.56
N ALA A 64 2.05 13.70 -13.61
CA ALA A 64 0.68 14.19 -13.82
C ALA A 64 -0.36 13.06 -13.82
N TYR A 65 0.02 11.88 -14.34
CA TYR A 65 -0.84 10.70 -14.34
C TYR A 65 -1.16 10.21 -12.91
N LEU A 66 -0.14 10.02 -12.06
CA LEU A 66 -0.37 9.57 -10.68
C LEU A 66 -1.13 10.61 -9.84
N LYS A 67 -0.88 11.90 -10.07
CA LYS A 67 -1.66 12.98 -9.44
C LYS A 67 -3.15 12.89 -9.79
N SER A 68 -3.47 12.52 -11.03
CA SER A 68 -4.87 12.34 -11.47
C SER A 68 -5.54 11.11 -10.86
N ILE A 69 -4.79 10.05 -10.57
CA ILE A 69 -5.26 8.88 -9.84
C ILE A 69 -5.51 9.25 -8.38
N GLN A 70 -4.56 9.96 -7.75
CA GLN A 70 -4.66 10.38 -6.35
C GLN A 70 -5.91 11.22 -6.08
N SER A 71 -6.33 12.08 -7.00
CA SER A 71 -7.56 12.87 -6.84
C SER A 71 -8.86 12.06 -6.92
N GLN A 72 -8.80 10.78 -7.33
CA GLN A 72 -9.96 9.90 -7.52
C GLN A 72 -9.97 8.73 -6.51
N MET A 73 -9.05 8.71 -5.55
CA MET A 73 -8.84 7.57 -4.63
C MET A 73 -10.06 7.22 -3.79
N GLN A 74 -10.90 8.22 -3.48
CA GLN A 74 -12.11 8.04 -2.69
C GLN A 74 -13.09 7.07 -3.36
N ASP A 75 -13.16 7.04 -4.69
CA ASP A 75 -14.09 6.19 -5.47
C ASP A 75 -13.36 5.23 -6.43
N TYR A 76 -12.06 5.04 -6.22
CA TYR A 76 -11.21 4.23 -7.09
C TYR A 76 -11.58 2.73 -7.00
N PRO A 77 -12.04 2.08 -8.09
CA PRO A 77 -12.39 0.67 -8.10
C PRO A 77 -11.13 -0.21 -8.08
N THR A 78 -11.20 -1.36 -7.41
CA THR A 78 -10.11 -2.35 -7.40
C THR A 78 -10.54 -3.73 -7.86
N THR A 79 -11.84 -4.04 -7.84
CA THR A 79 -12.38 -5.37 -8.15
C THR A 79 -12.24 -5.78 -9.63
N GLY A 80 -12.08 -4.82 -10.55
CA GLY A 80 -11.91 -5.07 -11.99
C GLY A 80 -10.46 -5.11 -12.46
N GLY A 81 -9.48 -4.98 -11.55
CA GLY A 81 -8.06 -4.91 -11.91
C GLY A 81 -7.62 -3.53 -12.41
N GLU A 82 -8.39 -2.47 -12.18
CA GLU A 82 -8.10 -1.11 -12.67
C GLU A 82 -6.77 -0.55 -12.11
N TYR A 83 -6.33 -1.05 -10.94
CA TYR A 83 -5.01 -0.76 -10.39
C TYR A 83 -3.86 -1.31 -11.24
N LEU A 84 -4.06 -2.43 -11.94
CA LEU A 84 -3.07 -2.99 -12.87
C LEU A 84 -2.94 -2.11 -14.11
N ASP A 85 -4.06 -1.63 -14.65
CA ASP A 85 -4.05 -0.67 -15.76
C ASP A 85 -3.31 0.61 -15.37
N ALA A 86 -3.48 1.08 -14.13
CA ALA A 86 -2.73 2.21 -13.61
C ALA A 86 -1.22 1.95 -13.55
N ILE A 87 -0.81 0.77 -13.08
CA ILE A 87 0.61 0.39 -13.02
C ILE A 87 1.20 0.27 -14.43
N PHE A 88 0.53 -0.41 -15.35
CA PHE A 88 1.04 -0.60 -16.71
C PHE A 88 1.11 0.71 -17.48
N THR A 89 0.06 1.54 -17.39
CA THR A 89 0.05 2.88 -18.00
C THR A 89 1.18 3.75 -17.43
N HIS A 90 1.39 3.74 -16.11
CA HIS A 90 2.51 4.45 -15.49
C HIS A 90 3.85 3.97 -16.05
N ARG A 91 4.08 2.65 -16.17
CA ARG A 91 5.32 2.09 -16.69
C ARG A 91 5.59 2.53 -18.14
N GLU A 92 4.57 2.54 -18.99
CA GLU A 92 4.72 3.02 -20.37
C GLU A 92 5.16 4.50 -20.42
N ILE A 93 4.54 5.35 -19.59
CA ILE A 93 4.90 6.77 -19.49
C ILE A 93 6.31 6.93 -18.89
N LEU A 94 6.68 6.10 -17.91
CA LEU A 94 8.01 6.07 -17.31
C LEU A 94 9.08 5.76 -18.34
N TYR A 95 8.91 4.70 -19.13
CA TYR A 95 9.86 4.32 -20.17
C TYR A 95 9.97 5.36 -21.28
N SER A 96 8.90 6.11 -21.53
CA SER A 96 8.90 7.17 -22.55
C SER A 96 9.69 8.41 -22.11
N TYR A 97 9.66 8.78 -20.83
CA TYR A 97 10.40 9.93 -20.30
C TYR A 97 10.77 9.79 -18.81
N PRO A 98 11.84 9.03 -18.47
CA PRO A 98 12.23 8.75 -17.09
C PRO A 98 12.46 9.98 -16.18
N PRO A 99 13.07 11.09 -16.66
CA PRO A 99 13.36 12.24 -15.80
C PRO A 99 12.13 12.94 -15.18
N ALA A 100 10.91 12.68 -15.64
CA ALA A 100 9.69 13.24 -15.05
C ALA A 100 9.17 12.48 -13.81
N HIS A 101 9.81 11.39 -13.40
CA HIS A 101 9.21 10.42 -12.45
C HIS A 101 9.93 10.28 -11.11
N HIS A 102 10.79 11.24 -10.73
CA HIS A 102 11.53 11.20 -9.46
C HIS A 102 10.65 11.12 -8.19
N GLU A 103 9.42 11.64 -8.25
CA GLU A 103 8.47 11.59 -7.12
C GLU A 103 7.47 10.42 -7.22
N CYS A 104 7.55 9.58 -8.27
CA CYS A 104 6.55 8.52 -8.49
C CYS A 104 6.62 7.41 -7.45
N ALA A 105 7.80 7.09 -6.91
CA ALA A 105 7.93 6.12 -5.82
C ALA A 105 7.13 6.56 -4.57
N ARG A 106 7.22 7.84 -4.21
CA ARG A 106 6.41 8.42 -3.12
C ARG A 106 4.92 8.39 -3.45
N ALA A 107 4.57 8.80 -4.68
CA ALA A 107 3.18 8.83 -5.13
C ALA A 107 2.50 7.45 -5.03
N PHE A 108 3.17 6.37 -5.42
CA PHE A 108 2.66 5.01 -5.26
C PHE A 108 2.55 4.56 -3.81
N THR A 109 3.50 4.98 -2.96
CA THR A 109 3.43 4.72 -1.52
C THR A 109 2.20 5.39 -0.90
N ASP A 110 1.94 6.65 -1.27
CA ASP A 110 0.78 7.42 -0.81
C ASP A 110 -0.53 6.78 -1.31
N ILE A 111 -0.59 6.35 -2.58
CA ILE A 111 -1.75 5.61 -3.13
C ILE A 111 -2.00 4.32 -2.33
N ALA A 112 -0.96 3.53 -2.07
CA ALA A 112 -1.09 2.30 -1.29
C ALA A 112 -1.59 2.58 0.13
N TYR A 113 -1.12 3.66 0.78
CA TYR A 113 -1.60 4.05 2.10
C TYR A 113 -3.08 4.46 2.08
N LEU A 114 -3.52 5.20 1.07
CA LEU A 114 -4.93 5.60 0.91
C LEU A 114 -5.84 4.37 0.71
N LEU A 115 -5.39 3.36 -0.03
CA LEU A 115 -6.12 2.10 -0.19
C LEU A 115 -6.11 1.24 1.07
N GLU A 116 -5.03 1.23 1.83
CA GLU A 116 -4.93 0.44 3.06
C GLU A 116 -5.82 1.00 4.18
N THR A 117 -6.02 2.32 4.22
CA THR A 117 -6.77 3.01 5.28
C THR A 117 -8.25 3.22 4.96
N ARG A 118 -8.69 3.01 3.71
CA ARG A 118 -10.08 3.27 3.33
C ARG A 118 -11.04 2.20 3.85
N ALA A 119 -12.26 2.62 4.14
CA ALA A 119 -13.30 1.72 4.64
C ALA A 119 -13.65 0.63 3.62
N TRP A 120 -13.87 -0.58 4.13
CA TRP A 120 -14.27 -1.73 3.34
C TRP A 120 -15.61 -1.49 2.61
N ARG A 121 -15.68 -1.97 1.36
CA ARG A 121 -16.85 -1.96 0.50
C ARG A 121 -16.76 -3.15 -0.46
N ALA A 122 -17.89 -3.68 -0.95
CA ALA A 122 -17.91 -4.89 -1.77
C ALA A 122 -17.20 -4.75 -3.14
N ASP A 123 -17.17 -3.55 -3.71
CA ASP A 123 -16.41 -3.16 -4.93
C ASP A 123 -14.90 -2.91 -4.65
N ARG A 124 -14.45 -3.13 -3.41
CA ARG A 124 -13.09 -2.90 -2.92
C ARG A 124 -12.41 -4.15 -2.35
N ASP A 125 -12.92 -5.33 -2.70
CA ASP A 125 -12.41 -6.59 -2.16
C ASP A 125 -10.92 -6.82 -2.50
N ALA A 126 -10.48 -6.28 -3.64
CA ALA A 126 -9.10 -6.35 -4.12
C ALA A 126 -8.17 -5.24 -3.59
N ASP A 127 -8.58 -4.45 -2.58
CA ASP A 127 -7.72 -3.39 -2.02
C ASP A 127 -6.41 -3.93 -1.48
N THR A 128 -6.45 -5.08 -0.81
CA THR A 128 -5.26 -5.72 -0.27
C THR A 128 -4.26 -6.07 -1.36
N GLU A 129 -4.73 -6.61 -2.49
CA GLU A 129 -3.91 -6.90 -3.66
C GLU A 129 -3.36 -5.62 -4.29
N ALA A 130 -4.21 -4.63 -4.51
CA ALA A 130 -3.82 -3.33 -5.07
C ALA A 130 -2.75 -2.63 -4.22
N VAL A 131 -2.88 -2.64 -2.89
CA VAL A 131 -1.89 -2.12 -1.95
C VAL A 131 -0.54 -2.80 -2.15
N THR A 132 -0.52 -4.13 -2.25
CA THR A 132 0.74 -4.87 -2.46
C THR A 132 1.36 -4.55 -3.82
N ALA A 133 0.54 -4.43 -4.88
CA ALA A 133 1.00 -4.10 -6.22
C ALA A 133 1.61 -2.68 -6.28
N PHE A 134 0.95 -1.69 -5.69
CA PHE A 134 1.46 -0.32 -5.65
C PHE A 134 2.72 -0.19 -4.78
N ARG A 135 2.81 -0.91 -3.65
CA ARG A 135 4.05 -0.95 -2.84
C ARG A 135 5.22 -1.56 -3.63
N HIS A 136 4.97 -2.64 -4.36
CA HIS A 136 5.97 -3.26 -5.22
C HIS A 136 6.43 -2.28 -6.33
N GLU A 137 5.50 -1.57 -6.94
CA GLU A 137 5.82 -0.56 -7.96
C GLU A 137 6.65 0.60 -7.38
N ALA A 138 6.29 1.09 -6.19
CA ALA A 138 7.06 2.12 -5.49
C ALA A 138 8.52 1.69 -5.27
N TRP A 139 8.73 0.46 -4.79
CA TRP A 139 10.07 -0.10 -4.61
C TRP A 139 10.82 -0.25 -5.95
N THR A 140 10.15 -0.75 -6.98
CA THR A 140 10.72 -0.92 -8.32
C THR A 140 11.24 0.42 -8.84
N ILE A 141 10.42 1.47 -8.77
CA ILE A 141 10.80 2.82 -9.22
C ILE A 141 11.98 3.34 -8.41
N ALA A 142 11.92 3.26 -7.08
CA ALA A 142 12.98 3.72 -6.19
C ALA A 142 14.31 2.99 -6.40
N SER A 143 14.28 1.76 -6.92
CA SER A 143 15.48 1.00 -7.26
C SER A 143 16.04 1.31 -8.66
N SER A 144 15.25 1.99 -9.50
CA SER A 144 15.53 2.20 -10.93
C SER A 144 15.86 3.64 -11.33
N LEU A 145 15.42 4.62 -10.53
CA LEU A 145 15.65 6.06 -10.71
C LEU A 145 16.65 6.59 -9.69
#